data_AF-A0A943J0X2-F1
#
_entry.id   AF-A0A943J0X2-F1
#
_cell.length_a   1.000
_cell.length_b   1.000
_cell.length_c   1.000
_cell.angle_alpha   90.00
_cell.angle_beta   90.00
_cell.angle_gamma   90.00
#
_symmetry.space_group_name_H-M   'P 1'
#
loop_
_entity.id
_entity.type
_entity.pdbx_description
1 polymer ?
#
loop_
_entity_poly.entity_id
_entity_poly.type
_entity_poly.pdbx_seq_one_letter_code
_entity_poly.pdbx_strand_id
1 'polypeptide(L)'
;MKKIAVIFLVTMLSFAFLVSCGTYHAPTDMEVSDFYEETTNMLFRYSRNGVAAAAKTDIEDLEVYEDQIVYSDTNVPYYKTNYPYQQALDKYSEYFTGQLLDDFMAAYFYDDDGTFCVLCFDGGSGAIVDDVVATLKSQDGNIYNYDVIYAFYEGPATEPSQGESTFSLEINSDGYRLLDTEVAYPMSVYTDFE
;
A
#
# COMPACT_ATOMS: atom_id res chain seq x y z
N MET A 1 -32.69 -26.62 -23.16
CA MET A 1 -31.58 -25.67 -23.36
C MET A 1 -30.50 -26.00 -22.34
N LYS A 2 -29.37 -26.57 -22.77
CA LYS A 2 -28.29 -27.03 -21.90
C LYS A 2 -27.42 -25.83 -21.53
N LYS A 3 -27.25 -25.57 -20.24
CA LYS A 3 -26.31 -24.57 -19.71
C LYS A 3 -24.88 -25.12 -19.90
N ILE A 4 -24.04 -24.38 -20.61
CA ILE A 4 -22.60 -24.65 -20.73
C ILE A 4 -21.95 -23.94 -19.54
N ALA A 5 -21.41 -24.73 -18.60
CA ALA A 5 -20.52 -24.23 -17.58
C ALA A 5 -19.15 -24.01 -18.22
N VAL A 6 -18.67 -22.77 -18.22
CA VAL A 6 -17.29 -22.44 -18.60
C VAL A 6 -16.44 -22.62 -17.36
N ILE A 7 -15.69 -23.72 -17.29
CA ILE A 7 -14.65 -23.93 -16.28
C ILE A 7 -13.36 -23.42 -16.91
N PHE A 8 -12.85 -22.29 -16.42
CA PHE A 8 -11.48 -21.86 -16.72
C PHE A 8 -10.52 -22.71 -15.91
N LEU A 9 -9.88 -23.68 -16.57
CA LEU A 9 -8.78 -24.45 -16.03
C LEU A 9 -7.48 -23.69 -16.32
N VAL A 10 -7.08 -22.79 -15.42
CA VAL A 10 -5.73 -22.20 -15.45
C VAL A 10 -4.77 -23.25 -14.94
N THR A 11 -3.96 -23.81 -15.85
CA THR A 11 -2.87 -24.73 -15.50
C THR A 11 -1.68 -23.87 -15.10
N MET A 12 -1.50 -23.65 -13.80
CA MET A 12 -0.28 -23.07 -13.25
C MET A 12 0.91 -23.98 -13.57
N LEU A 13 1.76 -23.55 -14.50
CA LEU A 13 3.05 -24.17 -14.74
C LEU A 13 4.04 -23.54 -13.74
N SER A 14 4.29 -24.23 -12.62
CA SER A 14 5.29 -23.81 -11.65
C SER A 14 6.70 -23.91 -12.28
N PHE A 15 7.29 -22.77 -12.64
CA PHE A 15 8.69 -22.69 -13.03
C PHE A 15 9.56 -22.65 -11.76
N ALA A 16 10.19 -23.77 -11.43
CA ALA A 16 11.22 -23.82 -10.41
C ALA A 16 12.53 -23.22 -10.98
N PHE A 17 12.80 -21.95 -10.70
CA PHE A 17 14.14 -21.37 -10.88
C PHE A 17 14.93 -21.53 -9.57
N LEU A 18 15.94 -22.41 -9.61
CA LEU A 18 16.94 -22.54 -8.56
C LEU A 18 17.99 -21.43 -8.75
N VAL A 19 17.92 -20.37 -7.94
CA VAL A 19 19.06 -19.48 -7.68
C VAL A 19 19.36 -19.51 -6.18
N SER A 20 20.55 -20.02 -5.87
CA SER A 20 21.09 -20.16 -4.53
C SER A 20 21.78 -18.87 -4.11
N CYS A 21 21.20 -18.15 -3.13
CA CYS A 21 21.91 -17.46 -2.03
C CYS A 21 20.88 -16.87 -1.05
N GLY A 22 20.85 -17.38 0.19
CA GLY A 22 19.87 -17.04 1.24
C GLY A 22 18.69 -18.02 1.24
N THR A 23 18.58 -18.88 2.26
CA THR A 23 17.42 -19.76 2.44
C THR A 23 16.25 -18.95 2.99
N TYR A 24 15.73 -18.02 2.18
CA TYR A 24 14.45 -17.38 2.44
C TYR A 24 13.40 -18.21 1.71
N HIS A 25 12.31 -18.55 2.41
CA HIS A 25 11.18 -19.23 1.76
C HIS A 25 10.60 -18.24 0.75
N ALA A 26 10.63 -18.59 -0.54
CA ALA A 26 9.95 -17.80 -1.54
C ALA A 26 8.46 -17.71 -1.17
N PRO A 27 7.84 -16.52 -1.23
CA PRO A 27 6.46 -16.36 -0.80
C PRO A 27 5.55 -17.15 -1.73
N THR A 28 4.49 -17.71 -1.17
CA THR A 28 3.43 -18.36 -1.94
C THR A 28 2.60 -17.33 -2.69
N ASP A 29 1.96 -17.73 -3.79
CA ASP A 29 1.11 -16.81 -4.56
C ASP A 29 -0.03 -16.22 -3.70
N MET A 30 -0.51 -16.97 -2.71
CA MET A 30 -1.53 -16.51 -1.75
C MET A 30 -0.97 -15.45 -0.79
N GLU A 31 0.20 -15.68 -0.18
CA GLU A 31 0.87 -14.67 0.67
C GLU A 31 1.13 -13.37 -0.10
N VAL A 32 1.55 -13.48 -1.36
CA VAL A 32 1.80 -12.33 -2.23
C VAL A 32 0.49 -11.58 -2.55
N SER A 33 -0.58 -12.32 -2.84
CA SER A 33 -1.88 -11.72 -3.18
C SER A 33 -2.50 -11.02 -1.96
N ASP A 34 -2.48 -11.67 -0.79
CA ASP A 34 -2.97 -11.10 0.47
C ASP A 34 -2.18 -9.82 0.84
N PHE A 35 -0.86 -9.85 0.68
CA PHE A 35 -0.02 -8.68 0.95
C PHE A 35 -0.25 -7.53 -0.01
N TYR A 36 -0.40 -7.82 -1.32
CA TYR A 36 -0.74 -6.79 -2.30
C TYR A 36 -2.11 -6.17 -1.99
N GLU A 37 -3.10 -6.98 -1.62
CA GLU A 37 -4.41 -6.50 -1.20
C GLU A 37 -4.30 -5.57 0.01
N GLU A 38 -3.60 -6.01 1.06
CA GLU A 38 -3.41 -5.24 2.29
C GLU A 38 -2.69 -3.92 2.02
N THR A 39 -1.57 -3.93 1.30
CA THR A 39 -0.77 -2.73 1.03
C THR A 39 -1.43 -1.79 0.05
N THR A 40 -2.19 -2.30 -0.94
CA THR A 40 -2.96 -1.46 -1.87
C THR A 40 -4.15 -0.82 -1.18
N ASN A 41 -4.85 -1.56 -0.30
CA ASN A 41 -5.89 -0.98 0.56
C ASN A 41 -5.28 -0.01 1.58
N MET A 42 -4.08 -0.34 2.09
CA MET A 42 -3.04 0.50 2.69
C MET A 42 -3.03 1.89 2.09
N LEU A 43 -2.47 1.94 0.89
CA LEU A 43 -2.47 3.09 0.02
C LEU A 43 -3.89 3.64 0.01
N PHE A 44 -4.88 3.04 -0.65
CA PHE A 44 -6.27 3.53 -0.82
C PHE A 44 -6.97 4.14 0.40
N ARG A 45 -6.60 3.81 1.63
CA ARG A 45 -7.07 4.56 2.80
C ARG A 45 -6.52 6.00 2.89
N TYR A 46 -5.25 6.27 2.61
CA TYR A 46 -4.62 7.58 2.89
C TYR A 46 -4.94 8.78 1.96
N SER A 47 -4.82 8.66 0.63
CA SER A 47 -5.29 9.59 -0.42
C SER A 47 -6.80 9.70 -0.57
N ARG A 48 -7.57 8.64 -0.28
CA ARG A 48 -9.01 8.65 -0.57
C ARG A 48 -9.88 8.84 0.66
N ASN A 49 -9.38 8.49 1.84
CA ASN A 49 -10.06 8.73 3.11
C ASN A 49 -9.31 9.79 3.91
N GLY A 50 -9.84 10.20 5.06
CA GLY A 50 -9.14 11.14 5.94
C GLY A 50 -7.87 10.52 6.52
N VAL A 51 -6.74 11.23 6.40
CA VAL A 51 -5.41 10.72 6.80
C VAL A 51 -5.37 10.40 8.30
N ALA A 52 -5.98 11.25 9.14
CA ALA A 52 -6.09 11.00 10.56
C ALA A 52 -6.89 9.72 10.89
N ALA A 53 -7.93 9.42 10.12
CA ALA A 53 -8.73 8.21 10.31
C ALA A 53 -7.98 6.96 9.81
N ALA A 54 -7.23 7.08 8.71
CA ALA A 54 -6.35 6.02 8.22
C ALA A 54 -5.25 5.69 9.25
N ALA A 55 -4.57 6.70 9.78
CA ALA A 55 -3.52 6.54 10.79
C ALA A 55 -4.05 5.88 12.08
N LYS A 56 -5.25 6.23 12.53
CA LYS A 56 -5.91 5.57 13.68
C LYS A 56 -6.31 4.12 13.42
N THR A 57 -6.45 3.72 12.16
CA THR A 57 -6.70 2.32 11.79
C THR A 57 -5.43 1.49 11.90
N ASP A 58 -4.30 2.07 11.50
CA ASP A 58 -3.04 1.35 11.46
C ASP A 58 -2.32 1.38 12.82
N ILE A 59 -2.34 2.50 13.54
CA ILE A 59 -1.59 2.72 14.78
C ILE A 59 -2.52 2.57 15.99
N GLU A 60 -2.28 1.54 16.80
CA GLU A 60 -2.98 1.33 18.07
C GLU A 60 -2.68 2.51 19.04
N ASP A 61 -3.71 2.95 19.76
CA ASP A 61 -3.64 4.05 20.73
C ASP A 61 -3.17 5.42 20.17
N LEU A 62 -3.29 5.63 18.85
CA LEU A 62 -2.97 6.93 18.24
C LEU A 62 -3.98 8.00 18.69
N GLU A 63 -3.46 9.04 19.35
CA GLU A 63 -4.18 10.26 19.62
C GLU A 63 -3.81 11.33 18.59
N VAL A 64 -4.81 11.95 17.98
CA VAL A 64 -4.65 13.08 17.04
C VAL A 64 -5.22 14.32 17.72
N TYR A 65 -4.39 15.37 17.84
CA TYR A 65 -4.73 16.63 18.49
C TYR A 65 -5.18 17.64 17.44
N GLU A 66 -6.47 17.63 17.09
CA GLU A 66 -7.06 18.49 16.04
C GLU A 66 -6.94 19.99 16.34
N ASP A 67 -6.73 20.37 17.61
CA ASP A 67 -6.48 21.74 18.05
C ASP A 67 -4.98 22.15 17.99
N GLN A 68 -4.09 21.21 17.68
CA GLN A 68 -2.65 21.44 17.58
C GLN A 68 -2.18 21.25 16.13
N ILE A 69 -2.22 22.33 15.36
CA ILE A 69 -1.84 22.36 13.95
C ILE A 69 -0.41 22.91 13.80
N VAL A 70 0.39 22.22 13.02
CA VAL A 70 1.69 22.70 12.52
C VAL A 70 1.64 22.81 11.00
N TYR A 71 2.54 23.61 10.43
CA TYR A 71 2.63 23.82 8.99
C TYR A 71 4.00 23.35 8.50
N SER A 72 4.01 22.63 7.38
CA SER A 72 5.25 22.32 6.67
C SER A 72 5.89 23.58 6.07
N ASP A 73 7.11 23.45 5.55
CA ASP A 73 7.79 24.51 4.80
C ASP A 73 7.01 25.01 3.57
N THR A 74 6.11 24.17 3.03
CA THR A 74 5.21 24.51 1.92
C THR A 74 3.84 25.02 2.38
N ASN A 75 3.70 25.35 3.67
CA ASN A 75 2.47 25.86 4.29
C ASN A 75 1.28 24.89 4.22
N VAL A 76 1.55 23.59 4.21
CA VAL A 76 0.53 22.54 4.30
C VAL A 76 0.25 22.23 5.79
N PRO A 77 -1.02 22.18 6.24
CA PRO A 77 -1.36 21.95 7.64
C PRO A 77 -1.35 20.46 8.04
N TYR A 78 -0.82 20.17 9.23
CA TYR A 78 -0.78 18.84 9.83
C TYR A 78 -1.22 18.89 11.31
N TYR A 79 -1.93 17.86 11.78
CA TYR A 79 -2.28 17.67 13.18
C TYR A 79 -1.16 16.95 13.92
N LYS A 80 -0.78 17.45 15.10
CA LYS A 80 0.14 16.72 15.99
C LYS A 80 -0.50 15.45 16.54
N THR A 81 0.34 14.48 16.85
CA THR A 81 -0.09 13.24 17.51
C THR A 81 0.72 12.97 18.78
N ASN A 82 0.30 11.96 19.56
CA ASN A 82 1.09 11.42 20.67
C ASN A 82 2.26 10.52 20.24
N TYR A 83 2.46 10.31 18.94
CA TYR A 83 3.33 9.27 18.42
C TYR A 83 4.69 9.83 17.95
N PRO A 84 5.82 9.15 18.21
CA PRO A 84 7.12 9.57 17.66
C PRO A 84 7.20 9.29 16.15
N TYR A 85 7.76 10.24 15.38
CA TYR A 85 7.88 10.11 13.92
C TYR A 85 8.68 8.85 13.54
N GLN A 86 9.79 8.56 14.24
CA GLN A 86 10.59 7.38 13.97
C GLN A 86 9.80 6.07 14.18
N GLN A 87 8.92 6.00 15.18
CA GLN A 87 8.10 4.80 15.39
C GLN A 87 7.09 4.61 14.25
N ALA A 88 6.53 5.71 13.73
CA ALA A 88 5.65 5.63 12.57
C ALA A 88 6.41 5.16 11.33
N LEU A 89 7.63 5.69 11.11
CA LEU A 89 8.50 5.27 10.01
C LEU A 89 8.83 3.77 10.12
N ASP A 90 9.24 3.30 11.31
CA ASP A 90 9.57 1.90 11.54
C ASP A 90 8.36 1.00 11.22
N LYS A 91 7.15 1.39 11.66
CA LYS A 91 5.91 0.67 11.35
C LYS A 91 5.62 0.61 9.85
N TYR A 92 5.63 1.73 9.13
CA TYR A 92 5.33 1.71 7.69
C TYR A 92 6.45 1.03 6.88
N SER A 93 7.67 0.98 7.41
CA SER A 93 8.77 0.19 6.84
C SER A 93 8.55 -1.33 6.91
N GLU A 94 7.59 -1.81 7.68
CA GLU A 94 7.15 -3.21 7.65
C GLU A 94 6.42 -3.55 6.33
N TYR A 95 5.83 -2.54 5.70
CA TYR A 95 5.00 -2.68 4.50
C TYR A 95 5.66 -2.14 3.23
N PHE A 96 6.36 -1.02 3.33
CA PHE A 96 6.95 -0.30 2.20
C PHE A 96 8.47 -0.23 2.33
N THR A 97 9.17 -0.14 1.19
CA THR A 97 10.62 0.05 1.14
C THR A 97 11.00 0.98 -0.01
N GLY A 98 12.25 1.44 -0.02
CA GLY A 98 12.79 2.31 -1.06
C GLY A 98 12.00 3.62 -1.23
N GLN A 99 11.94 4.10 -2.47
CA GLN A 99 11.27 5.37 -2.79
C GLN A 99 9.77 5.35 -2.45
N LEU A 100 9.12 4.19 -2.52
CA LEU A 100 7.69 4.10 -2.19
C LEU A 100 7.43 4.42 -0.70
N LEU A 101 8.29 3.96 0.21
CA LEU A 101 8.19 4.34 1.62
C LEU A 101 8.41 5.84 1.80
N ASP A 102 9.45 6.40 1.17
CA ASP A 102 9.78 7.82 1.28
C ASP A 102 8.63 8.70 0.77
N ASP A 103 8.05 8.35 -0.38
CA ASP A 103 6.92 9.06 -1.00
C ASP A 103 5.66 8.95 -0.15
N PHE A 104 5.36 7.76 0.36
CA PHE A 104 4.22 7.55 1.26
C PHE A 104 4.34 8.42 2.52
N MET A 105 5.52 8.42 3.15
CA MET A 105 5.75 9.21 4.36
C MET A 105 5.65 10.71 4.07
N ALA A 106 6.24 11.19 2.97
CA ALA A 106 6.22 12.59 2.58
C ALA A 106 4.84 13.09 2.13
N ALA A 107 4.01 12.22 1.53
CA ALA A 107 2.69 12.59 1.04
C ALA A 107 1.68 12.85 2.17
N TYR A 108 1.81 12.15 3.31
CA TYR A 108 0.78 12.12 4.35
C TYR A 108 1.21 12.61 5.70
N PHE A 109 2.52 12.63 5.97
CA PHE A 109 3.04 12.87 7.29
C PHE A 109 4.08 13.98 7.28
N TYR A 110 4.32 14.50 8.47
CA TYR A 110 5.32 15.53 8.70
C TYR A 110 6.05 15.24 10.01
N ASP A 111 7.36 15.44 10.00
CA ASP A 111 8.21 15.35 11.17
C ASP A 111 8.36 16.74 11.79
N ASP A 112 7.66 16.99 12.90
CA ASP A 112 7.82 18.22 13.68
C ASP A 112 8.67 17.95 14.92
N ASP A 113 9.99 18.12 14.77
CA ASP A 113 10.99 17.91 15.83
C ASP A 113 10.88 16.53 16.51
N GLY A 114 10.75 15.48 15.69
CA GLY A 114 10.57 14.09 16.12
C GLY A 114 9.13 13.69 16.40
N THR A 115 8.17 14.62 16.28
CA THR A 115 6.74 14.35 16.49
C THR A 115 6.10 13.92 15.17
N PHE A 116 5.41 12.77 15.18
CA PHE A 116 4.60 12.33 14.06
C PHE A 116 3.39 13.24 13.90
N CYS A 117 3.28 13.92 12.76
CA CYS A 117 2.14 14.76 12.42
C CYS A 117 1.43 14.20 11.19
N VAL A 118 0.09 14.22 11.20
CA VAL A 118 -0.75 13.68 10.13
C VAL A 118 -1.39 14.81 9.34
N LEU A 119 -1.42 14.70 8.01
CA LEU A 119 -1.98 15.73 7.14
C LEU A 119 -3.43 16.05 7.52
N CYS A 120 -3.78 17.34 7.57
CA CYS A 120 -5.14 17.81 7.78
C CYS A 120 -5.99 17.66 6.51
N PHE A 121 -6.12 16.43 6.01
CA PHE A 121 -6.92 16.08 4.85
C PHE A 121 -8.04 15.12 5.24
N ASP A 122 -9.25 15.46 4.83
CA ASP A 122 -10.42 14.61 4.92
C ASP A 122 -10.82 14.12 3.52
N GLY A 123 -11.11 12.81 3.42
CA GLY A 123 -11.59 12.14 2.21
C GLY A 123 -12.73 11.18 2.54
N GLY A 124 -13.36 10.60 1.51
CA GLY A 124 -14.51 9.71 1.71
C GLY A 124 -14.87 8.82 0.52
N SER A 125 -13.90 8.38 -0.29
CA SER A 125 -14.22 7.58 -1.48
C SER A 125 -14.48 6.09 -1.18
N GLY A 126 -13.96 5.54 -0.07
CA GLY A 126 -14.20 4.15 0.34
C GLY A 126 -13.73 3.10 -0.68
N ALA A 127 -12.71 3.42 -1.49
CA ALA A 127 -12.19 2.52 -2.50
C ALA A 127 -11.42 1.35 -1.87
N ILE A 128 -11.64 0.14 -2.39
CA ILE A 128 -10.94 -1.08 -1.96
C ILE A 128 -10.61 -1.98 -3.16
N VAL A 129 -9.57 -2.79 -3.00
CA VAL A 129 -9.30 -3.96 -3.82
C VAL A 129 -9.60 -5.24 -3.05
N ASP A 130 -10.02 -6.28 -3.77
CA ASP A 130 -10.33 -7.63 -3.28
C ASP A 130 -10.08 -8.64 -4.42
N ASP A 131 -10.25 -9.94 -4.17
CA ASP A 131 -10.09 -11.04 -5.14
C ASP A 131 -8.76 -10.95 -5.92
N VAL A 132 -7.69 -10.61 -5.21
CA VAL A 132 -6.36 -10.41 -5.81
C VAL A 132 -5.77 -11.73 -6.31
N VAL A 133 -5.25 -11.72 -7.53
CA VAL A 133 -4.45 -12.82 -8.08
C VAL A 133 -3.14 -12.27 -8.63
N ALA A 134 -2.05 -12.51 -7.90
CA ALA A 134 -0.71 -12.16 -8.32
C ALA A 134 -0.05 -13.30 -9.13
N THR A 135 0.69 -12.94 -10.18
CA THR A 135 1.44 -13.89 -11.02
C THR A 135 2.88 -13.43 -11.14
N LEU A 136 3.83 -14.23 -10.65
CA LEU A 136 5.26 -13.93 -10.74
C LEU A 136 5.70 -13.83 -12.22
N LYS A 137 6.36 -12.72 -12.56
CA LYS A 137 6.85 -12.44 -13.92
C LYS A 137 8.34 -12.59 -14.05
N SER A 138 9.07 -12.05 -13.09
CA SER A 138 10.53 -12.11 -13.08
C SER A 138 11.07 -11.90 -11.67
N GLN A 139 12.32 -12.31 -11.47
CA GLN A 139 13.03 -12.15 -10.22
C GLN A 139 14.46 -11.69 -10.53
N ASP A 140 14.92 -10.68 -9.81
CA ASP A 140 16.31 -10.22 -9.79
C ASP A 140 16.83 -10.18 -8.35
N GLY A 141 17.64 -11.17 -7.98
CA GLY A 141 18.10 -11.33 -6.60
C GLY A 141 16.95 -11.45 -5.61
N ASN A 142 16.82 -10.47 -4.73
CA ASN A 142 15.78 -10.39 -3.72
C ASN A 142 14.56 -9.54 -4.14
N ILE A 143 14.51 -9.10 -5.40
CA ILE A 143 13.41 -8.34 -5.97
C ILE A 143 12.54 -9.26 -6.83
N TYR A 144 11.24 -9.30 -6.55
CA TYR A 144 10.26 -10.16 -7.21
C TYR A 144 9.20 -9.28 -7.87
N ASN A 145 8.99 -9.45 -9.17
CA ASN A 145 8.10 -8.61 -9.98
C ASN A 145 6.87 -9.41 -10.40
N TYR A 146 5.69 -8.85 -10.21
CA TYR A 146 4.41 -9.51 -10.41
C TYR A 146 3.50 -8.71 -11.36
N ASP A 147 2.74 -9.44 -12.17
CA ASP A 147 1.49 -8.92 -12.74
C ASP A 147 0.36 -9.25 -11.75
N VAL A 148 -0.65 -8.39 -11.65
CA VAL A 148 -1.79 -8.62 -10.77
C VAL A 148 -3.10 -8.25 -11.44
N ILE A 149 -4.12 -9.05 -11.15
CA ILE A 149 -5.52 -8.75 -11.44
C ILE A 149 -6.29 -8.71 -10.12
N TYR A 150 -7.26 -7.82 -10.00
CA TYR A 150 -8.04 -7.65 -8.77
C TYR A 150 -9.45 -7.13 -9.05
N ALA A 151 -10.37 -7.36 -8.12
CA ALA A 151 -11.67 -6.71 -8.08
C ALA A 151 -11.51 -5.31 -7.44
N PHE A 152 -11.93 -4.26 -8.14
CA PHE A 152 -11.90 -2.89 -7.65
C PHE A 152 -13.31 -2.38 -7.37
N TYR A 153 -13.51 -1.93 -6.13
CA TYR A 153 -14.75 -1.31 -5.66
C TYR A 153 -14.50 0.16 -5.35
N GLU A 154 -15.40 1.03 -5.79
CA GLU A 154 -15.37 2.46 -5.48
C GLU A 154 -16.72 2.90 -4.89
N GLY A 155 -16.68 3.47 -3.68
CA GLY A 155 -17.87 3.96 -2.99
C GLY A 155 -18.91 2.86 -2.72
N PRO A 156 -20.22 3.14 -2.85
CA PRO A 156 -21.28 2.16 -2.56
C PRO A 156 -21.50 1.14 -3.69
N ALA A 157 -20.56 1.01 -4.63
CA ALA A 157 -20.70 0.08 -5.75
C ALA A 157 -20.83 -1.37 -5.23
N THR A 158 -21.82 -2.09 -5.74
CA THR A 158 -22.05 -3.51 -5.40
C THR A 158 -21.43 -4.48 -6.40
N GLU A 159 -20.99 -3.98 -7.56
CA GLU A 159 -20.36 -4.76 -8.62
C GLU A 159 -18.94 -4.21 -8.84
N PRO A 160 -17.89 -5.05 -8.72
CA PRO A 160 -16.54 -4.59 -8.94
C PRO A 160 -16.26 -4.36 -10.42
N SER A 161 -15.31 -3.47 -10.69
CA SER A 161 -14.59 -3.45 -11.96
C SER A 161 -13.32 -4.29 -11.86
N GLN A 162 -12.85 -4.87 -12.96
CA GLN A 162 -11.57 -5.56 -12.98
C GLN A 162 -10.44 -4.53 -13.07
N GLY A 163 -9.53 -4.57 -12.11
CA GLY A 163 -8.25 -3.85 -12.15
C GLY A 163 -7.12 -4.76 -12.61
N GLU A 164 -6.12 -4.15 -13.24
CA GLU A 164 -4.86 -4.78 -13.64
C GLU A 164 -3.72 -3.84 -13.25
N SER A 165 -2.62 -4.38 -12.73
CA SER A 165 -1.46 -3.60 -12.33
C SER A 165 -0.19 -4.45 -12.37
N THR A 166 0.95 -3.82 -12.11
CA THR A 166 2.20 -4.50 -11.79
C THR A 166 2.77 -3.95 -10.48
N PHE A 167 3.51 -4.81 -9.77
CA PHE A 167 4.20 -4.41 -8.54
C PHE A 167 5.46 -5.22 -8.30
N SER A 168 6.32 -4.68 -7.44
CA SER A 168 7.59 -5.28 -7.04
C SER A 168 7.67 -5.44 -5.54
N LEU A 169 8.12 -6.61 -5.09
CA LEU A 169 8.45 -6.88 -3.69
C LEU A 169 9.95 -6.97 -3.50
N GLU A 170 10.46 -6.35 -2.45
CA GLU A 170 11.77 -6.66 -1.89
C GLU A 170 11.62 -7.70 -0.76
N ILE A 171 12.38 -8.79 -0.82
CA ILE A 171 12.32 -9.86 0.18
C ILE A 171 13.63 -9.91 0.97
N ASN A 172 13.53 -9.98 2.29
CA ASN A 172 14.70 -10.16 3.17
C ASN A 172 14.36 -11.05 4.38
N SER A 173 15.24 -11.06 5.40
CA SER A 173 15.04 -11.87 6.62
C SER A 173 13.80 -11.51 7.42
N ASP A 174 13.28 -10.31 7.23
CA ASP A 174 12.22 -9.74 8.06
C ASP A 174 10.85 -9.84 7.36
N GLY A 175 10.81 -10.35 6.12
CA GLY A 175 9.59 -10.50 5.34
C GLY A 175 9.74 -9.92 3.93
N TYR A 176 8.59 -9.61 3.32
CA TYR A 176 8.50 -8.92 2.03
C TYR A 176 7.91 -7.52 2.23
N ARG A 177 8.42 -6.56 1.46
CA ARG A 177 7.98 -5.15 1.47
C ARG A 177 7.66 -4.72 0.05
N LEU A 178 6.61 -3.93 -0.12
CA LEU A 178 6.26 -3.34 -1.40
C LEU A 178 7.31 -2.29 -1.76
N LEU A 179 8.02 -2.53 -2.85
CA LEU A 179 9.09 -1.68 -3.36
C LEU A 179 8.55 -0.68 -4.40
N ASP A 180 7.63 -1.14 -5.25
CA ASP A 180 7.05 -0.35 -6.33
C ASP A 180 5.68 -0.90 -6.73
N THR A 181 4.80 -0.03 -7.23
CA THR A 181 3.46 -0.39 -7.71
C THR A 181 2.96 0.64 -8.72
N GLU A 182 2.27 0.19 -9.78
CA GLU A 182 1.61 1.10 -10.71
C GLU A 182 0.31 1.69 -10.14
N VAL A 183 -0.14 1.24 -8.97
CA VAL A 183 -1.27 1.84 -8.27
C VAL A 183 -0.91 3.26 -7.84
N ALA A 184 -1.42 4.24 -8.57
CA ALA A 184 -1.15 5.66 -8.32
C ALA A 184 -1.73 6.11 -6.96
N TYR A 185 -0.88 6.71 -6.12
CA TYR A 185 -1.28 7.17 -4.79
C TYR A 185 -0.44 8.35 -4.26
N PRO A 186 -1.05 9.38 -3.66
CA PRO A 186 -1.44 10.52 -4.47
C PRO A 186 -0.20 11.20 -5.09
N MET A 187 0.20 10.81 -6.28
CA MET A 187 1.34 11.43 -6.96
C MET A 187 1.02 12.85 -7.52
N SER A 188 -0.12 13.48 -7.20
CA SER A 188 -0.48 14.74 -7.87
C SER A 188 -1.43 15.75 -7.18
N VAL A 189 -1.78 15.66 -5.89
CA VAL A 189 -2.85 16.57 -5.35
C VAL A 189 -2.35 17.80 -4.58
N TYR A 190 -1.04 18.02 -4.40
CA TYR A 190 -0.56 19.21 -3.67
C TYR A 190 0.45 20.10 -4.41
N THR A 191 0.68 19.89 -5.72
CA THR A 191 1.51 20.80 -6.54
C THR A 191 0.73 21.95 -7.18
N ASP A 192 -0.60 21.98 -7.07
CA ASP A 192 -1.43 23.07 -7.61
C ASP A 192 -1.93 23.99 -6.50
N PHE A 193 -1.00 24.65 -5.80
CA PHE A 193 -1.28 25.93 -5.14
C PHE A 193 -0.73 27.04 -6.03
N GLU A 194 -1.53 27.46 -7.01
CA GLU A 194 -1.43 28.82 -7.60
C GLU A 194 -2.05 29.86 -6.66
#